data_AF-F9U9S8-F1
#
_entry.id   AF-F9U9S8-F1
#
_cell.length_a   1.000
_cell.length_b   1.000
_cell.length_c   1.000
_cell.angle_alpha   90.00
_cell.angle_beta   90.00
_cell.angle_gamma   90.00
#
_symmetry.space_group_name_H-M   'P 1'
#
loop_
_entity.id
_entity.type
_entity.pdbx_description
1 polymer ?
#
loop_
_entity_poly.entity_id
_entity_poly.type
_entity_poly.pdbx_seq_one_letter_code
_entity_poly.pdbx_strand_id
1 'polypeptide(L)'
;MVLPVAVMLCSFAAHGVAEVAVTWPEPLYNPKPAPEDVVVPLPCGGAMAFRPVGTAGTGPLADTEVELGSETESQGYAEHRYLDHLAGSFEAPDGERRRFLIGKYEVTALQYDTVLAAASGAACPEPGKGATARLPKGGVGWHDALDFAHRYSLWLRAQAEAIAECDATATPCLPRADGVPAFVRLPTEAEWEYSARGGDRVSPAVFREMLYPMPDGPARHAWFNENAQGQVRPIGVLGANPLGLHDIIGNLEEYVLDPFRLHRVERRHGQAGAAVVRGGSLHSSAEDLRSSLRREVPFYDDRGAVGTADTGFRLLLAAPVLTSNERIDAVRVAWERLGSDVARPQETPPPPRPVLSDRPFEDPVLELTALARASGEPEMKQRLERLRSVVAGTNQRLYEQRARSAREALRFGGLLCEKLSVEGYNIDLLRRRFDLCKENEDAEHPRCRRLAEDLARDDAVLDANIGVYADSIVRTAQTYPDDLAVLAAELGGLTDELATRGYGELAVYPERFHAQVVDYARSGAVARVDWFQGCRALR
;
A
#
# COMPACT_ATOMS: atom_id res chain seq x y z
N MET A 1 -62.62 39.99 -16.70
CA MET A 1 -62.65 38.52 -16.89
C MET A 1 -61.22 38.04 -16.66
N VAL A 2 -60.88 37.66 -15.42
CA VAL A 2 -59.54 37.23 -15.02
C VAL A 2 -59.68 35.80 -14.52
N LEU A 3 -59.12 34.83 -15.25
CA LEU A 3 -59.06 33.43 -14.82
C LEU A 3 -57.93 33.26 -13.80
N PRO A 4 -58.15 32.50 -12.70
CA PRO A 4 -57.05 32.11 -11.81
C PRO A 4 -56.34 30.87 -12.38
N VAL A 5 -55.01 30.94 -12.44
CA VAL A 5 -54.14 29.81 -12.74
C VAL A 5 -54.03 28.96 -11.47
N ALA A 6 -54.51 27.71 -11.54
CA ALA A 6 -54.35 26.73 -10.47
C ALA A 6 -52.92 26.16 -10.52
N VAL A 7 -52.12 26.48 -9.50
CA VAL A 7 -50.81 25.87 -9.28
C VAL A 7 -51.01 24.48 -8.67
N MET A 8 -50.77 23.45 -9.45
CA MET A 8 -50.80 22.06 -9.01
C MET A 8 -49.49 21.74 -8.27
N LEU A 9 -49.53 21.71 -6.95
CA LEU A 9 -48.45 21.24 -6.09
C LEU A 9 -48.33 19.72 -6.23
N CYS A 10 -47.42 19.25 -7.08
CA CYS A 10 -46.95 17.87 -7.05
C CYS A 10 -46.18 17.63 -5.75
N SER A 11 -46.80 16.93 -4.80
CA SER A 11 -46.09 16.35 -3.65
C SER A 11 -45.18 15.23 -4.15
N PHE A 12 -43.87 15.48 -4.18
CA PHE A 12 -42.88 14.41 -4.29
C PHE A 12 -42.90 13.62 -2.97
N ALA A 13 -43.53 12.46 -2.99
CA ALA A 13 -43.31 11.46 -1.95
C ALA A 13 -41.85 11.00 -2.06
N ALA A 14 -41.01 11.45 -1.13
CA ALA A 14 -39.68 10.89 -0.92
C ALA A 14 -39.87 9.40 -0.60
N HIS A 15 -39.64 8.54 -1.59
CA HIS A 15 -39.51 7.11 -1.35
C HIS A 15 -38.17 6.95 -0.64
N GLY A 16 -38.21 6.89 0.70
CA GLY A 16 -37.04 6.51 1.48
C GLY A 16 -36.56 5.15 1.00
N VAL A 17 -35.37 5.11 0.40
CA VAL A 17 -34.71 3.85 0.07
C VAL A 17 -34.44 3.16 1.39
N ALA A 18 -34.98 1.95 1.59
CA ALA A 18 -34.73 1.19 2.80
C ALA A 18 -33.24 0.87 2.88
N GLU A 19 -32.60 1.31 3.96
CA GLU A 19 -31.16 1.14 4.19
C GLU A 19 -30.82 -0.36 4.36
N VAL A 20 -29.71 -0.79 3.77
CA VAL A 20 -29.26 -2.18 3.88
C VAL A 20 -28.64 -2.41 5.25
N ALA A 21 -29.30 -3.19 6.09
CA ALA A 21 -28.83 -3.54 7.43
C ALA A 21 -28.15 -4.92 7.47
N VAL A 22 -27.05 -5.03 8.22
CA VAL A 22 -26.43 -6.31 8.59
C VAL A 22 -27.13 -6.85 9.83
N THR A 23 -27.68 -8.07 9.74
CA THR A 23 -28.43 -8.73 10.82
C THR A 23 -27.70 -9.94 11.39
N TRP A 24 -26.68 -10.45 10.70
CA TRP A 24 -25.88 -11.56 11.20
C TRP A 24 -25.07 -11.13 12.43
N PRO A 25 -24.87 -12.03 13.42
CA PRO A 25 -23.92 -11.77 14.50
C PRO A 25 -22.52 -11.50 13.95
N GLU A 26 -21.87 -10.42 14.41
CA GLU A 26 -20.54 -10.00 13.96
C GLU A 26 -19.49 -11.12 13.88
N PRO A 27 -19.40 -12.06 14.86
CA PRO A 27 -18.42 -13.13 14.78
C PRO A 27 -18.52 -14.00 13.54
N LEU A 28 -19.67 -14.06 12.84
CA LEU A 28 -19.85 -14.86 11.63
C LEU A 28 -19.12 -14.28 10.41
N TYR A 29 -18.96 -12.97 10.33
CA TYR A 29 -18.29 -12.30 9.20
C TYR A 29 -17.02 -11.54 9.59
N ASN A 30 -16.85 -11.22 10.87
CA ASN A 30 -15.66 -10.58 11.42
C ASN A 30 -15.33 -11.09 12.84
N PRO A 31 -14.81 -12.33 12.98
CA PRO A 31 -14.47 -12.92 14.28
C PRO A 31 -13.36 -12.19 15.06
N LYS A 32 -12.55 -11.36 14.39
CA LYS A 32 -11.43 -10.60 14.97
C LYS A 32 -11.52 -9.13 14.55
N PRO A 33 -12.54 -8.37 14.98
CA PRO A 33 -12.72 -6.99 14.55
C PRO A 33 -11.50 -6.15 14.91
N ALA A 34 -11.10 -5.28 13.98
CA ALA A 34 -9.94 -4.40 14.12
C ALA A 34 -10.28 -2.99 13.61
N PRO A 35 -9.61 -1.94 14.12
CA PRO A 35 -9.73 -0.59 13.57
C PRO A 35 -9.41 -0.57 12.07
N GLU A 36 -10.12 0.24 11.29
CA GLU A 36 -10.02 0.31 9.80
C GLU A 36 -10.69 -0.86 9.03
N ASP A 37 -11.35 -1.80 9.70
CA ASP A 37 -12.15 -2.80 9.00
C ASP A 37 -13.27 -2.13 8.18
N VAL A 38 -13.34 -2.44 6.90
CA VAL A 38 -14.45 -2.03 6.02
C VAL A 38 -15.43 -3.18 5.93
N VAL A 39 -16.63 -2.98 6.48
CA VAL A 39 -17.70 -3.99 6.47
C VAL A 39 -18.63 -3.72 5.30
N VAL A 40 -18.64 -4.62 4.32
CA VAL A 40 -19.52 -4.55 3.15
C VAL A 40 -20.66 -5.54 3.31
N PRO A 41 -21.92 -5.13 3.11
CA PRO A 41 -23.06 -6.00 3.35
C PRO A 41 -23.18 -7.06 2.24
N LEU A 42 -23.81 -8.18 2.57
CA LEU A 42 -24.23 -9.23 1.64
C LEU A 42 -25.76 -9.30 1.60
N PRO A 43 -26.34 -10.01 0.62
CA PRO A 43 -27.74 -10.42 0.70
C PRO A 43 -28.08 -11.11 2.02
N CYS A 44 -29.37 -11.20 2.34
CA CYS A 44 -29.87 -11.94 3.51
C CYS A 44 -29.31 -11.44 4.87
N GLY A 45 -28.92 -10.17 4.95
CA GLY A 45 -28.43 -9.54 6.18
C GLY A 45 -27.01 -9.96 6.59
N GLY A 46 -26.27 -10.63 5.68
CA GLY A 46 -24.87 -10.98 5.91
C GLY A 46 -23.91 -9.83 5.65
N ALA A 47 -22.62 -10.09 5.86
CA ALA A 47 -21.56 -9.14 5.54
C ALA A 47 -20.21 -9.83 5.30
N MET A 48 -19.24 -9.04 4.84
CA MET A 48 -17.83 -9.41 4.74
C MET A 48 -16.95 -8.26 5.26
N ALA A 49 -15.87 -8.58 5.95
CA ALA A 49 -14.88 -7.61 6.38
C ALA A 49 -13.69 -7.54 5.41
N PHE A 50 -13.26 -6.32 5.09
CA PHE A 50 -12.11 -6.03 4.24
C PHE A 50 -11.09 -5.17 5.01
N ARG A 51 -9.81 -5.31 4.66
CA ARG A 51 -8.71 -4.50 5.21
C ARG A 51 -8.14 -3.60 4.11
N PRO A 52 -7.83 -2.34 4.41
CA PRO A 52 -7.10 -1.48 3.49
C PRO A 52 -5.64 -1.92 3.40
N VAL A 53 -5.11 -1.89 2.18
CA VAL A 53 -3.69 -2.10 1.87
C VAL A 53 -3.21 -0.90 1.09
N GLY A 54 -2.22 -0.18 1.62
CA GLY A 54 -1.72 1.07 1.04
C GLY A 54 -0.82 0.83 -0.17
N THR A 55 -0.88 1.75 -1.12
CA THR A 55 0.04 1.90 -2.25
C THR A 55 0.44 3.37 -2.36
N ALA A 56 1.68 3.66 -2.70
CA ALA A 56 2.21 5.01 -2.82
C ALA A 56 1.57 5.83 -3.96
N GLY A 57 1.57 7.16 -3.76
CA GLY A 57 1.21 8.17 -4.76
C GLY A 57 -0.28 8.51 -4.84
N THR A 58 -0.59 9.69 -5.36
CA THR A 58 -1.95 10.27 -5.46
C THR A 58 -2.44 10.51 -6.88
N GLY A 59 -1.54 10.39 -7.86
CA GLY A 59 -1.85 10.67 -9.26
C GLY A 59 -2.62 9.54 -9.97
N PRO A 60 -3.27 9.84 -11.10
CA PRO A 60 -4.05 8.85 -11.85
C PRO A 60 -3.20 7.76 -12.51
N LEU A 61 -1.90 8.01 -12.67
CA LEU A 61 -0.89 7.07 -13.16
C LEU A 61 0.16 6.72 -12.08
N ALA A 62 -0.06 7.13 -10.83
CA ALA A 62 0.86 6.79 -9.75
C ALA A 62 0.69 5.32 -9.36
N ASP A 63 1.82 4.65 -9.14
CA ASP A 63 1.89 3.26 -8.73
C ASP A 63 3.07 3.04 -7.76
N THR A 64 3.16 1.82 -7.24
CA THR A 64 4.20 1.35 -6.35
C THR A 64 4.92 0.18 -7.00
N GLU A 65 6.20 0.34 -7.28
CA GLU A 65 7.07 -0.77 -7.67
C GLU A 65 7.24 -1.72 -6.48
N VAL A 66 7.06 -3.01 -6.73
CA VAL A 66 7.18 -4.08 -5.73
C VAL A 66 8.00 -5.24 -6.29
N GLU A 67 8.80 -5.85 -5.42
CA GLU A 67 9.62 -6.99 -5.76
C GLU A 67 9.05 -8.29 -5.19
N LEU A 68 8.50 -9.12 -6.07
CA LEU A 68 7.76 -10.32 -5.72
C LEU A 68 8.57 -11.58 -6.04
N GLY A 69 8.04 -12.74 -5.68
CA GLY A 69 8.70 -14.03 -5.84
C GLY A 69 9.84 -14.27 -4.84
N SER A 70 10.56 -15.36 -5.04
CA SER A 70 11.68 -15.82 -4.20
C SER A 70 12.91 -16.15 -5.06
N GLU A 71 14.06 -16.32 -4.39
CA GLU A 71 15.31 -16.76 -5.03
C GLU A 71 15.53 -18.28 -4.89
N THR A 72 14.50 -19.03 -4.50
CA THR A 72 14.60 -20.47 -4.29
C THR A 72 14.79 -21.21 -5.62
N GLU A 73 16.00 -21.70 -5.87
CA GLU A 73 16.39 -22.29 -7.16
C GLU A 73 15.51 -23.47 -7.60
N SER A 74 15.06 -24.31 -6.65
CA SER A 74 14.28 -25.53 -6.95
C SER A 74 12.94 -25.24 -7.63
N GLN A 75 12.38 -24.05 -7.44
CA GLN A 75 11.12 -23.61 -8.05
C GLN A 75 11.24 -22.27 -8.78
N GLY A 76 12.45 -21.87 -9.17
CA GLY A 76 12.67 -20.60 -9.88
C GLY A 76 11.81 -20.47 -11.14
N TYR A 77 11.56 -21.55 -11.88
CA TYR A 77 10.68 -21.48 -13.05
C TYR A 77 9.24 -21.03 -12.73
N ALA A 78 8.76 -21.19 -11.48
CA ALA A 78 7.43 -20.79 -11.05
C ALA A 78 7.45 -19.55 -10.16
N GLU A 79 8.44 -19.41 -9.28
CA GLU A 79 8.46 -18.41 -8.20
C GLU A 79 9.58 -17.37 -8.33
N HIS A 80 10.35 -17.34 -9.42
CA HIS A 80 11.51 -16.46 -9.53
C HIS A 80 11.17 -15.00 -9.23
N ARG A 81 12.10 -14.33 -8.54
CA ARG A 81 12.08 -12.89 -8.27
C ARG A 81 11.77 -12.07 -9.52
N TYR A 82 10.85 -11.12 -9.40
CA TYR A 82 10.51 -10.18 -10.47
C TYR A 82 9.97 -8.87 -9.90
N LEU A 83 10.05 -7.81 -10.71
CA LEU A 83 9.45 -6.51 -10.40
C LEU A 83 8.05 -6.42 -11.01
N ASP A 84 7.13 -5.82 -10.25
CA ASP A 84 5.77 -5.50 -10.67
C ASP A 84 5.34 -4.14 -10.12
N HIS A 85 4.18 -3.63 -10.55
CA HIS A 85 3.67 -2.32 -10.14
C HIS A 85 2.22 -2.44 -9.66
N LEU A 86 1.92 -1.83 -8.52
CA LEU A 86 0.60 -1.87 -7.88
C LEU A 86 0.03 -0.48 -7.66
N ALA A 87 -1.27 -0.33 -7.91
CA ALA A 87 -2.00 0.89 -7.58
C ALA A 87 -3.38 0.54 -7.03
N GLY A 88 -3.69 1.07 -5.84
CA GLY A 88 -5.00 0.93 -5.23
C GLY A 88 -6.12 1.58 -6.04
N SER A 89 -7.35 1.07 -5.93
CA SER A 89 -8.50 1.68 -6.61
C SER A 89 -9.00 2.95 -5.94
N PHE A 90 -8.85 3.06 -4.61
CA PHE A 90 -9.44 4.11 -3.79
C PHE A 90 -8.36 5.03 -3.24
N GLU A 91 -8.73 6.27 -2.92
CA GLU A 91 -7.88 7.17 -2.15
C GLU A 91 -7.87 6.74 -0.67
N ALA A 92 -6.72 6.91 -0.03
CA ALA A 92 -6.61 6.80 1.41
C ALA A 92 -7.23 8.04 2.07
N PRO A 93 -7.71 7.95 3.32
CA PRO A 93 -8.37 9.07 3.99
C PRO A 93 -7.49 10.31 4.19
N ASP A 94 -6.16 10.14 4.13
CA ASP A 94 -5.18 11.23 4.19
C ASP A 94 -5.10 12.03 2.88
N GLY A 95 -5.63 11.49 1.76
CA GLY A 95 -5.53 12.09 0.43
C GLY A 95 -4.14 11.98 -0.21
N GLU A 96 -3.19 11.33 0.45
CA GLU A 96 -1.77 11.29 0.08
C GLU A 96 -1.34 9.94 -0.53
N ARG A 97 -2.22 8.93 -0.46
CA ARG A 97 -1.95 7.58 -0.96
C ARG A 97 -3.17 6.97 -1.63
N ARG A 98 -2.93 5.92 -2.41
CA ARG A 98 -3.99 5.03 -2.87
C ARG A 98 -4.04 3.78 -1.99
N ARG A 99 -5.16 3.07 -2.03
CA ARG A 99 -5.35 1.81 -1.34
C ARG A 99 -6.29 0.90 -2.12
N PHE A 100 -6.08 -0.39 -1.97
CA PHE A 100 -7.11 -1.38 -2.32
C PHE A 100 -7.61 -2.05 -1.04
N LEU A 101 -8.75 -2.73 -1.13
CA LEU A 101 -9.41 -3.35 0.00
C LEU A 101 -9.52 -4.85 -0.25
N ILE A 102 -8.79 -5.65 0.51
CA ILE A 102 -8.77 -7.11 0.37
C ILE A 102 -9.51 -7.78 1.53
N GLY A 103 -10.19 -8.89 1.23
CA GLY A 103 -10.96 -9.65 2.20
C GLY A 103 -10.08 -10.05 3.36
N LYS A 104 -10.55 -9.75 4.58
CA LYS A 104 -9.83 -10.03 5.82
C LYS A 104 -9.64 -11.53 6.06
N TYR A 105 -10.56 -12.32 5.53
CA TYR A 105 -10.64 -13.77 5.63
C TYR A 105 -10.94 -14.37 4.26
N GLU A 106 -10.75 -15.68 4.14
CA GLU A 106 -11.31 -16.50 3.06
C GLU A 106 -12.84 -16.40 3.03
N VAL A 107 -13.46 -16.58 1.86
CA VAL A 107 -14.93 -16.62 1.75
C VAL A 107 -15.47 -17.85 2.46
N THR A 108 -16.36 -17.65 3.43
CA THR A 108 -16.99 -18.75 4.18
C THR A 108 -18.07 -19.46 3.37
N ALA A 109 -18.35 -20.72 3.72
CA ALA A 109 -19.43 -21.48 3.10
C ALA A 109 -20.79 -20.78 3.24
N LEU A 110 -21.06 -20.17 4.39
CA LEU A 110 -22.28 -19.40 4.62
C LEU A 110 -22.38 -18.18 3.71
N GLN A 111 -21.29 -17.41 3.56
CA GLN A 111 -21.25 -16.26 2.63
C GLN A 111 -21.44 -16.72 1.19
N TYR A 112 -20.75 -17.81 0.79
CA TYR A 112 -20.86 -18.42 -0.53
C TYR A 112 -22.31 -18.79 -0.87
N ASP A 113 -22.92 -19.63 -0.04
CA ASP A 113 -24.27 -20.15 -0.28
C ASP A 113 -25.32 -19.01 -0.24
N THR A 114 -25.10 -17.97 0.55
CA THR A 114 -25.98 -16.78 0.64
C THR A 114 -26.05 -16.00 -0.68
N VAL A 115 -24.90 -15.71 -1.29
CA VAL A 115 -24.86 -14.96 -2.56
C VAL A 115 -25.48 -15.79 -3.69
N LEU A 116 -25.18 -17.09 -3.74
CA LEU A 116 -25.75 -17.98 -4.75
C LEU A 116 -27.27 -18.14 -4.59
N ALA A 117 -27.77 -18.27 -3.35
CA ALA A 117 -29.20 -18.36 -3.07
C ALA A 117 -29.92 -17.07 -3.51
N ALA A 118 -29.40 -15.91 -3.12
CA ALA A 118 -29.97 -14.62 -3.51
C ALA A 118 -29.99 -14.42 -5.03
N ALA A 119 -28.90 -14.78 -5.73
CA ALA A 119 -28.81 -14.64 -7.19
C ALA A 119 -29.74 -15.61 -7.95
N SER A 120 -30.11 -16.74 -7.34
CA SER A 120 -31.04 -17.71 -7.93
C SER A 120 -32.49 -17.55 -7.47
N GLY A 121 -32.77 -16.58 -6.58
CA GLY A 121 -34.08 -16.40 -5.97
C GLY A 121 -34.48 -17.51 -5.00
N ALA A 122 -33.51 -18.30 -4.52
CA ALA A 122 -33.73 -19.33 -3.51
C ALA A 122 -33.88 -18.71 -2.10
N ALA A 123 -34.38 -19.50 -1.16
CA ALA A 123 -34.48 -19.08 0.23
C ALA A 123 -33.09 -18.80 0.83
N CYS A 124 -32.99 -17.73 1.61
CA CYS A 124 -31.77 -17.38 2.33
C CYS A 124 -31.37 -18.52 3.28
N PRO A 125 -30.09 -18.96 3.29
CA PRO A 125 -29.64 -19.92 4.26
C PRO A 125 -29.69 -19.30 5.67
N GLU A 126 -30.18 -20.06 6.64
CA GLU A 126 -30.20 -19.64 8.03
C GLU A 126 -28.76 -19.56 8.58
N PRO A 127 -28.36 -18.46 9.23
CA PRO A 127 -27.04 -18.36 9.85
C PRO A 127 -26.85 -19.45 10.90
N GLY A 128 -25.85 -20.30 10.67
CA GLY A 128 -25.44 -21.30 11.66
C GLY A 128 -24.91 -20.67 12.95
N LYS A 129 -24.60 -21.50 13.95
CA LYS A 129 -24.01 -21.06 15.22
C LYS A 129 -22.61 -21.65 15.41
N GLY A 130 -21.75 -20.91 16.11
CA GLY A 130 -20.45 -21.40 16.53
C GLY A 130 -19.41 -21.45 15.42
N ALA A 131 -18.38 -22.27 15.60
CA ALA A 131 -17.20 -22.28 14.76
C ALA A 131 -17.43 -22.89 13.36
N THR A 132 -18.36 -23.85 13.25
CA THR A 132 -18.71 -24.50 11.97
C THR A 132 -19.38 -23.56 10.98
N ALA A 133 -20.06 -22.50 11.47
CA ALA A 133 -20.67 -21.47 10.63
C ALA A 133 -19.63 -20.53 9.98
N ARG A 134 -18.35 -20.67 10.32
CA ARG A 134 -17.23 -19.83 9.87
C ARG A 134 -16.18 -20.63 9.09
N LEU A 135 -16.54 -21.82 8.60
CA LEU A 135 -15.64 -22.61 7.77
C LEU A 135 -15.50 -21.94 6.38
N PRO A 136 -14.28 -21.84 5.85
CA PRO A 136 -14.07 -21.34 4.49
C PRO A 136 -14.69 -22.31 3.47
N LYS A 137 -15.12 -21.79 2.32
CA LYS A 137 -15.65 -22.59 1.22
C LYS A 137 -14.50 -23.19 0.42
N GLY A 138 -14.15 -24.43 0.74
CA GLY A 138 -13.28 -25.28 -0.08
C GLY A 138 -14.04 -26.01 -1.19
N GLY A 139 -13.34 -26.76 -2.03
CA GLY A 139 -13.97 -27.53 -3.13
C GLY A 139 -14.45 -26.67 -4.30
N VAL A 140 -14.01 -25.40 -4.35
CA VAL A 140 -14.44 -24.42 -5.35
C VAL A 140 -13.49 -24.49 -6.54
N GLY A 141 -14.00 -24.38 -7.77
CA GLY A 141 -13.17 -24.17 -8.97
C GLY A 141 -13.00 -22.69 -9.30
N TRP A 142 -12.04 -22.36 -10.19
CA TRP A 142 -11.76 -20.96 -10.52
C TRP A 142 -12.98 -20.21 -11.11
N HIS A 143 -13.76 -20.86 -11.98
CA HIS A 143 -14.99 -20.28 -12.53
C HIS A 143 -16.07 -20.05 -11.48
N ASP A 144 -16.17 -20.92 -10.47
CA ASP A 144 -17.14 -20.77 -9.38
C ASP A 144 -16.79 -19.56 -8.49
N ALA A 145 -15.50 -19.33 -8.25
CA ALA A 145 -15.02 -18.16 -7.52
C ALA A 145 -15.29 -16.85 -8.29
N LEU A 146 -15.10 -16.86 -9.62
CA LEU A 146 -15.48 -15.74 -10.47
C LEU A 146 -17.00 -15.52 -10.54
N ASP A 147 -17.80 -16.58 -10.63
CA ASP A 147 -19.26 -16.50 -10.64
C ASP A 147 -19.78 -15.92 -9.31
N PHE A 148 -19.20 -16.34 -8.18
CA PHE A 148 -19.48 -15.72 -6.88
C PHE A 148 -19.18 -14.21 -6.91
N ALA A 149 -17.97 -13.82 -7.33
CA ALA A 149 -17.56 -12.41 -7.38
C ALA A 149 -18.46 -11.58 -8.32
N HIS A 150 -18.85 -12.16 -9.47
CA HIS A 150 -19.77 -11.58 -10.42
C HIS A 150 -21.16 -11.33 -9.80
N ARG A 151 -21.77 -12.36 -9.20
CA ARG A 151 -23.09 -12.26 -8.57
C ARG A 151 -23.11 -11.29 -7.41
N TYR A 152 -22.06 -11.30 -6.58
CA TYR A 152 -21.94 -10.37 -5.48
C TYR A 152 -21.80 -8.93 -5.99
N SER A 153 -21.00 -8.70 -7.03
CA SER A 153 -20.89 -7.40 -7.68
C SER A 153 -22.24 -6.91 -8.22
N LEU A 154 -23.01 -7.76 -8.89
CA LEU A 154 -24.35 -7.39 -9.38
C LEU A 154 -25.28 -6.97 -8.23
N TRP A 155 -25.26 -7.71 -7.13
CA TRP A 155 -26.06 -7.38 -5.96
C TRP A 155 -25.63 -6.04 -5.34
N LEU A 156 -24.33 -5.82 -5.13
CA LEU A 156 -23.82 -4.55 -4.59
C LEU A 156 -24.22 -3.36 -5.47
N ARG A 157 -24.15 -3.52 -6.79
CA ARG A 157 -24.54 -2.47 -7.73
C ARG A 157 -26.03 -2.18 -7.69
N ALA A 158 -26.87 -3.19 -7.50
CA ALA A 158 -28.31 -3.01 -7.32
C ALA A 158 -28.67 -2.33 -5.98
N GLN A 159 -27.84 -2.49 -4.95
CA GLN A 159 -28.04 -1.91 -3.62
C GLN A 159 -27.22 -0.64 -3.36
N ALA A 160 -26.43 -0.16 -4.32
CA ALA A 160 -25.40 0.85 -4.05
C ALA A 160 -25.98 2.15 -3.45
N GLU A 161 -27.15 2.60 -3.90
CA GLU A 161 -27.82 3.80 -3.38
C GLU A 161 -28.45 3.59 -1.99
N ALA A 162 -28.63 2.34 -1.57
CA ALA A 162 -29.16 1.95 -0.26
C ALA A 162 -28.05 1.66 0.77
N ILE A 163 -26.78 1.70 0.35
CA ILE A 163 -25.60 1.45 1.19
C ILE A 163 -24.81 2.77 1.30
N ALA A 164 -24.50 3.18 2.52
CA ALA A 164 -23.70 4.38 2.77
C ALA A 164 -22.31 4.28 2.11
N GLU A 165 -21.78 5.40 1.64
CA GLU A 165 -20.37 5.50 1.25
C GLU A 165 -19.47 5.33 2.48
N CYS A 166 -18.33 4.66 2.31
CA CYS A 166 -17.43 4.42 3.43
C CYS A 166 -16.75 5.71 3.90
N ASP A 167 -16.95 6.03 5.18
CA ASP A 167 -16.21 7.04 5.92
C ASP A 167 -15.69 6.46 7.25
N ALA A 168 -15.24 7.30 8.18
CA ALA A 168 -14.70 6.86 9.46
C ALA A 168 -15.73 6.20 10.41
N THR A 169 -17.04 6.34 10.13
CA THR A 169 -18.15 5.94 11.01
C THR A 169 -19.18 5.03 10.35
N ALA A 170 -19.29 5.05 9.02
CA ALA A 170 -20.27 4.28 8.28
C ALA A 170 -19.96 2.78 8.32
N THR A 171 -20.87 2.00 8.91
CA THR A 171 -20.82 0.54 8.90
C THR A 171 -22.25 -0.03 8.94
N PRO A 172 -22.65 -0.90 8.00
CA PRO A 172 -21.93 -1.29 6.79
C PRO A 172 -21.74 -0.12 5.81
N CYS A 173 -20.81 -0.26 4.87
CA CYS A 173 -20.59 0.75 3.83
C CYS A 173 -20.09 0.14 2.51
N LEU A 174 -20.13 0.92 1.42
CA LEU A 174 -19.59 0.56 0.11
C LEU A 174 -18.61 1.63 -0.37
N PRO A 175 -17.31 1.29 -0.56
CA PRO A 175 -16.33 2.25 -1.06
C PRO A 175 -16.68 2.74 -2.46
N ARG A 176 -16.30 3.99 -2.78
CA ARG A 176 -16.49 4.58 -4.10
C ARG A 176 -15.20 5.23 -4.59
N ALA A 177 -15.01 5.27 -5.91
CA ALA A 177 -13.98 6.07 -6.55
C ALA A 177 -14.68 7.03 -7.52
N ASP A 178 -14.48 8.34 -7.33
CA ASP A 178 -15.19 9.39 -8.08
C ASP A 178 -16.73 9.20 -8.07
N GLY A 179 -17.27 8.80 -6.91
CA GLY A 179 -18.69 8.47 -6.73
C GLY A 179 -19.13 7.13 -7.35
N VAL A 180 -18.27 6.43 -8.09
CA VAL A 180 -18.57 5.12 -8.68
C VAL A 180 -18.43 4.03 -7.60
N PRO A 181 -19.50 3.29 -7.27
CA PRO A 181 -19.45 2.28 -6.23
C PRO A 181 -18.59 1.07 -6.64
N ALA A 182 -17.87 0.54 -5.66
CA ALA A 182 -16.97 -0.59 -5.83
C ALA A 182 -17.69 -1.83 -6.37
N PHE A 183 -16.94 -2.67 -7.08
CA PHE A 183 -17.29 -4.04 -7.42
C PHE A 183 -16.27 -5.00 -6.81
N VAL A 184 -16.59 -6.29 -6.83
CA VAL A 184 -15.78 -7.34 -6.22
C VAL A 184 -15.14 -8.20 -7.29
N ARG A 185 -13.87 -8.57 -7.10
CA ARG A 185 -13.13 -9.52 -7.94
C ARG A 185 -12.18 -10.37 -7.12
N LEU A 186 -11.58 -11.38 -7.74
CA LEU A 186 -10.38 -12.02 -7.19
C LEU A 186 -9.21 -11.01 -7.19
N PRO A 187 -8.30 -11.07 -6.20
CA PRO A 187 -7.07 -10.28 -6.24
C PRO A 187 -6.22 -10.71 -7.44
N THR A 188 -5.41 -9.81 -7.98
CA THR A 188 -4.31 -10.23 -8.87
C THR A 188 -3.28 -11.01 -8.07
N GLU A 189 -2.42 -11.77 -8.75
CA GLU A 189 -1.33 -12.48 -8.09
C GLU A 189 -0.41 -11.52 -7.33
N ALA A 190 -0.15 -10.34 -7.90
CA ALA A 190 0.70 -9.31 -7.30
C ALA A 190 0.04 -8.66 -6.07
N GLU A 191 -1.24 -8.32 -6.14
CA GLU A 191 -2.01 -7.80 -4.99
C GLU A 191 -2.06 -8.82 -3.84
N TRP A 192 -2.25 -10.11 -4.18
CA TRP A 192 -2.27 -11.18 -3.20
C TRP A 192 -0.92 -11.33 -2.50
N GLU A 193 0.18 -11.43 -3.26
CA GLU A 193 1.51 -11.62 -2.65
C GLU A 193 1.96 -10.41 -1.85
N TYR A 194 1.71 -9.19 -2.35
CA TYR A 194 1.98 -7.95 -1.62
C TYR A 194 1.24 -7.94 -0.28
N SER A 195 -0.04 -8.32 -0.29
CA SER A 195 -0.86 -8.42 0.91
C SER A 195 -0.36 -9.54 1.85
N ALA A 196 -0.01 -10.72 1.33
CA ALA A 196 0.49 -11.84 2.14
C ALA A 196 1.77 -11.49 2.90
N ARG A 197 2.68 -10.76 2.27
CA ARG A 197 3.96 -10.30 2.85
C ARG A 197 3.83 -9.16 3.87
N GLY A 198 2.65 -8.55 3.99
CA GLY A 198 2.38 -7.45 4.93
C GLY A 198 2.37 -6.05 4.30
N GLY A 199 2.52 -5.94 2.98
CA GLY A 199 2.34 -4.71 2.21
C GLY A 199 3.12 -3.50 2.75
N ASP A 200 2.43 -2.37 2.89
CA ASP A 200 2.99 -1.10 3.36
C ASP A 200 3.28 -1.08 4.87
N ARG A 201 2.83 -2.09 5.62
CA ARG A 201 3.03 -2.20 7.08
C ARG A 201 4.38 -2.79 7.48
N VAL A 202 5.18 -3.27 6.52
CA VAL A 202 6.49 -3.88 6.78
C VAL A 202 7.63 -3.17 6.06
N SER A 203 8.85 -3.31 6.58
CA SER A 203 10.04 -2.80 5.92
C SER A 203 10.39 -3.62 4.67
N PRO A 204 11.17 -3.07 3.71
CA PRO A 204 11.63 -3.84 2.55
C PRO A 204 12.39 -5.12 2.95
N ALA A 205 13.15 -5.09 4.05
CA ALA A 205 13.85 -6.27 4.56
C ALA A 205 12.87 -7.38 4.99
N VAL A 206 11.87 -7.02 5.81
CA VAL A 206 10.85 -7.97 6.28
C VAL A 206 9.98 -8.46 5.11
N PHE A 207 9.64 -7.58 4.17
CA PHE A 207 8.84 -7.93 2.99
C PHE A 207 9.48 -9.04 2.15
N ARG A 208 10.82 -9.09 2.08
CA ARG A 208 11.59 -10.07 1.31
C ARG A 208 11.83 -11.38 2.04
N GLU A 209 11.43 -11.50 3.31
CA GLU A 209 11.47 -12.78 4.02
C GLU A 209 10.51 -13.81 3.37
N MET A 210 10.76 -15.09 3.62
CA MET A 210 9.98 -16.19 3.04
C MET A 210 8.52 -16.18 3.51
N LEU A 211 8.33 -15.83 4.78
CA LEU A 211 7.04 -15.67 5.44
C LEU A 211 6.97 -14.28 6.06
N TYR A 212 5.77 -13.77 6.27
CA TYR A 212 5.60 -12.57 7.09
C TYR A 212 5.99 -12.86 8.56
N PRO A 213 6.22 -11.85 9.41
CA PRO A 213 6.61 -12.05 10.81
C PRO A 213 5.62 -12.91 11.59
N MET A 214 6.08 -14.07 12.07
CA MET A 214 5.33 -15.02 12.91
C MET A 214 6.11 -15.27 14.21
N PRO A 215 6.09 -14.34 15.19
CA PRO A 215 6.96 -14.41 16.37
C PRO A 215 6.72 -15.67 17.23
N ASP A 216 5.50 -16.20 17.25
CA ASP A 216 5.14 -17.42 17.98
C ASP A 216 5.21 -18.70 17.12
N GLY A 217 5.81 -18.59 15.93
CA GLY A 217 5.97 -19.67 14.96
C GLY A 217 4.73 -19.94 14.08
N PRO A 218 4.89 -20.68 12.97
CA PRO A 218 3.85 -20.87 11.97
C PRO A 218 2.57 -21.53 12.51
N ALA A 219 2.68 -22.43 13.49
CA ALA A 219 1.53 -23.10 14.11
C ALA A 219 0.55 -22.16 14.84
N ARG A 220 0.96 -20.91 15.10
CA ARG A 220 0.11 -19.87 15.72
C ARG A 220 -0.51 -18.91 14.71
N HIS A 221 -0.15 -19.02 13.43
CA HIS A 221 -0.51 -18.07 12.37
C HIS A 221 -1.08 -18.72 11.10
N ALA A 222 -0.79 -20.01 10.86
CA ALA A 222 -1.22 -20.74 9.68
C ALA A 222 -1.80 -22.11 10.04
N TRP A 223 -2.79 -22.56 9.26
CA TRP A 223 -3.31 -23.92 9.31
C TRP A 223 -2.66 -24.76 8.20
N PHE A 224 -1.90 -25.78 8.57
CA PHE A 224 -1.15 -26.63 7.66
C PHE A 224 -1.16 -28.06 8.20
N ASN A 225 -0.52 -29.02 7.51
CA ASN A 225 -0.71 -30.46 7.75
C ASN A 225 -0.61 -30.84 9.25
N GLU A 226 0.39 -30.30 9.93
CA GLU A 226 0.76 -30.60 11.30
C GLU A 226 -0.28 -30.14 12.35
N ASN A 227 -1.07 -29.10 12.08
CA ASN A 227 -2.07 -28.57 13.03
C ASN A 227 -3.51 -28.58 12.51
N ALA A 228 -3.73 -28.73 11.20
CA ALA A 228 -5.04 -28.72 10.58
C ALA A 228 -5.76 -30.07 10.65
N GLN A 229 -5.05 -31.18 10.87
CA GLN A 229 -5.61 -32.53 10.99
C GLN A 229 -6.46 -32.95 9.77
N GLY A 230 -6.06 -32.53 8.57
CA GLY A 230 -6.77 -32.86 7.33
C GLY A 230 -8.15 -32.21 7.19
N GLN A 231 -8.46 -31.18 7.98
CA GLN A 231 -9.73 -30.47 7.92
C GLN A 231 -9.53 -28.96 7.78
N VAL A 232 -10.36 -28.33 6.95
CA VAL A 232 -10.50 -26.88 6.93
C VAL A 232 -10.88 -26.37 8.32
N ARG A 233 -10.30 -25.24 8.70
CA ARG A 233 -10.49 -24.64 10.02
C ARG A 233 -11.30 -23.35 9.92
N PRO A 234 -12.04 -22.99 10.98
CA PRO A 234 -12.79 -21.74 11.01
C PRO A 234 -11.87 -20.54 10.81
N ILE A 235 -12.33 -19.57 10.02
CA ILE A 235 -11.55 -18.35 9.73
C ILE A 235 -11.24 -17.55 10.99
N GLY A 236 -10.13 -16.82 10.98
CA GLY A 236 -9.78 -15.83 12.01
C GLY A 236 -9.50 -16.40 13.39
N VAL A 237 -9.10 -17.68 13.47
CA VAL A 237 -8.74 -18.32 14.75
C VAL A 237 -7.29 -18.06 15.12
N LEU A 238 -6.38 -18.17 14.15
CA LEU A 238 -4.94 -17.95 14.33
C LEU A 238 -4.55 -16.48 14.11
N GLY A 239 -3.30 -16.15 14.46
CA GLY A 239 -2.76 -14.80 14.36
C GLY A 239 -2.73 -14.28 12.92
N ALA A 240 -3.08 -13.01 12.74
CA ALA A 240 -3.04 -12.34 11.45
C ALA A 240 -1.61 -12.01 11.01
N ASN A 241 -1.46 -11.64 9.74
CA ASN A 241 -0.28 -10.95 9.23
C ASN A 241 -0.28 -9.45 9.63
N PRO A 242 0.77 -8.68 9.32
CA PRO A 242 0.87 -7.26 9.69
C PRO A 242 -0.26 -6.33 9.18
N LEU A 243 -1.00 -6.73 8.15
CA LEU A 243 -2.17 -5.99 7.64
C LEU A 243 -3.47 -6.34 8.38
N GLY A 244 -3.44 -7.31 9.29
CA GLY A 244 -4.62 -7.86 9.95
C GLY A 244 -5.38 -8.88 9.10
N LEU A 245 -4.73 -9.45 8.08
CA LEU A 245 -5.30 -10.53 7.26
C LEU A 245 -5.07 -11.87 7.92
N HIS A 246 -6.12 -12.67 8.03
CA HIS A 246 -6.08 -14.02 8.59
C HIS A 246 -6.08 -15.07 7.49
N ASP A 247 -5.51 -16.23 7.83
CA ASP A 247 -5.53 -17.43 7.00
C ASP A 247 -4.98 -17.17 5.58
N ILE A 248 -4.07 -16.19 5.43
CA ILE A 248 -3.45 -15.86 4.13
C ILE A 248 -2.31 -16.83 3.77
N ILE A 249 -1.85 -17.62 4.74
CA ILE A 249 -0.96 -18.75 4.55
C ILE A 249 -1.62 -19.96 5.22
N GLY A 250 -1.78 -21.05 4.48
CA GLY A 250 -2.48 -22.26 4.93
C GLY A 250 -4.01 -22.15 4.86
N ASN A 251 -4.69 -23.10 5.52
CA ASN A 251 -6.12 -23.37 5.44
C ASN A 251 -6.53 -23.79 4.02
N LEU A 252 -6.99 -22.89 3.16
CA LEU A 252 -7.18 -23.18 1.74
C LEU A 252 -6.14 -22.42 0.90
N GLU A 253 -5.74 -23.05 -0.20
CA GLU A 253 -5.08 -22.31 -1.26
C GLU A 253 -6.09 -21.38 -1.94
N GLU A 254 -5.66 -20.18 -2.29
CA GLU A 254 -6.57 -19.15 -2.74
C GLU A 254 -6.38 -18.82 -4.22
N TYR A 255 -7.47 -18.89 -4.98
CA TYR A 255 -7.46 -18.46 -6.38
C TYR A 255 -7.20 -16.96 -6.52
N VAL A 256 -6.37 -16.62 -7.50
CA VAL A 256 -6.15 -15.25 -7.97
C VAL A 256 -6.66 -15.08 -9.40
N LEU A 257 -6.72 -13.83 -9.87
CA LEU A 257 -7.27 -13.46 -11.17
C LEU A 257 -6.35 -13.85 -12.34
N ASP A 258 -5.03 -13.81 -12.12
CA ASP A 258 -4.02 -14.02 -13.15
C ASP A 258 -3.95 -15.49 -13.61
N PRO A 259 -3.72 -15.75 -14.90
CA PRO A 259 -3.35 -17.08 -15.37
C PRO A 259 -1.91 -17.40 -14.97
N PHE A 260 -1.62 -18.69 -14.76
CA PHE A 260 -0.29 -19.16 -14.44
C PHE A 260 0.68 -18.86 -15.58
N ARG A 261 1.87 -18.38 -15.23
CA ARG A 261 2.96 -18.15 -16.17
C ARG A 261 4.27 -18.55 -15.50
N LEU A 262 5.06 -19.32 -16.23
CA LEU A 262 6.45 -19.57 -15.87
C LEU A 262 7.24 -18.26 -15.83
N HIS A 263 8.39 -18.26 -15.16
CA HIS A 263 9.34 -17.16 -15.19
C HIS A 263 10.42 -17.41 -16.24
N ARG A 264 10.80 -16.35 -16.94
CA ARG A 264 11.97 -16.28 -17.81
C ARG A 264 12.89 -15.20 -17.24
N VAL A 265 13.62 -15.57 -16.19
CA VAL A 265 14.43 -14.66 -15.37
C VAL A 265 13.53 -13.51 -14.89
N GLU A 266 13.90 -12.25 -15.13
CA GLU A 266 13.26 -11.04 -14.59
C GLU A 266 11.83 -10.75 -15.11
N ARG A 267 11.23 -11.63 -15.91
CA ARG A 267 9.86 -11.46 -16.39
C ARG A 267 9.06 -12.75 -16.43
N ARG A 268 7.74 -12.63 -16.43
CA ARG A 268 6.84 -13.73 -16.76
C ARG A 268 7.03 -14.17 -18.22
N HIS A 269 6.95 -15.47 -18.45
CA HIS A 269 6.93 -16.11 -19.75
C HIS A 269 5.69 -15.70 -20.54
N GLY A 270 5.75 -15.80 -21.87
CA GLY A 270 4.68 -15.33 -22.75
C GLY A 270 3.44 -16.24 -22.75
N GLN A 271 3.61 -17.52 -22.42
CA GLN A 271 2.53 -18.50 -22.39
C GLN A 271 1.70 -18.35 -21.11
N ALA A 272 0.41 -18.07 -21.27
CA ALA A 272 -0.58 -18.15 -20.21
C ALA A 272 -1.10 -19.58 -20.08
N GLY A 273 -1.11 -20.08 -18.85
CA GLY A 273 -1.62 -21.40 -18.46
C GLY A 273 -2.99 -21.32 -17.81
N ALA A 274 -3.24 -22.22 -16.85
CA ALA A 274 -4.48 -22.34 -16.11
C ALA A 274 -4.54 -21.40 -14.89
N ALA A 275 -5.40 -21.69 -13.91
CA ALA A 275 -5.56 -20.85 -12.73
C ALA A 275 -4.33 -20.91 -11.82
N VAL A 276 -4.02 -19.79 -11.17
CA VAL A 276 -3.05 -19.75 -10.07
C VAL A 276 -3.77 -19.84 -8.74
N VAL A 277 -3.23 -20.66 -7.84
CA VAL A 277 -3.58 -20.64 -6.42
C VAL A 277 -2.36 -20.31 -5.56
N ARG A 278 -2.60 -19.70 -4.40
CA ARG A 278 -1.58 -19.09 -3.54
C ARG A 278 -1.71 -19.51 -2.08
N GLY A 279 -0.62 -19.36 -1.31
CA GLY A 279 -0.63 -19.41 0.16
C GLY A 279 -0.52 -20.78 0.83
N GLY A 280 -0.65 -21.86 0.06
CA GLY A 280 -0.64 -23.21 0.60
C GLY A 280 -1.95 -23.56 1.30
N SER A 281 -2.12 -24.83 1.66
CA SER A 281 -3.36 -25.35 2.24
C SER A 281 -3.10 -26.03 3.57
N LEU A 282 -4.18 -26.53 4.17
CA LEU A 282 -4.18 -27.44 5.29
C LEU A 282 -3.38 -28.73 5.08
N HIS A 283 -2.97 -29.05 3.85
CA HIS A 283 -2.12 -30.19 3.51
C HIS A 283 -0.67 -29.81 3.19
N SER A 284 -0.33 -28.52 3.16
CA SER A 284 1.06 -28.07 3.01
C SER A 284 1.89 -28.49 4.21
N SER A 285 3.16 -28.85 3.97
CA SER A 285 4.14 -29.06 5.04
C SER A 285 4.64 -27.73 5.58
N ALA A 286 5.22 -27.72 6.80
CA ALA A 286 5.84 -26.52 7.34
C ALA A 286 6.92 -25.91 6.42
N GLU A 287 7.68 -26.75 5.72
CA GLU A 287 8.77 -26.33 4.83
C GLU A 287 8.26 -25.71 3.52
N ASP A 288 7.02 -26.04 3.13
CA ASP A 288 6.40 -25.50 1.92
C ASP A 288 5.75 -24.12 2.15
N LEU A 289 5.53 -23.72 3.41
CA LEU A 289 4.87 -22.45 3.71
C LEU A 289 5.74 -21.27 3.32
N ARG A 290 5.28 -20.49 2.35
CA ARG A 290 5.93 -19.25 1.92
C ARG A 290 4.95 -18.33 1.21
N SER A 291 5.17 -17.02 1.31
CA SER A 291 4.34 -16.01 0.67
C SER A 291 4.43 -16.05 -0.86
N SER A 292 5.51 -16.64 -1.42
CA SER A 292 5.70 -16.83 -2.87
C SER A 292 5.11 -18.14 -3.40
N LEU A 293 4.53 -19.01 -2.56
CA LEU A 293 4.06 -20.33 -2.99
C LEU A 293 2.92 -20.17 -3.99
N ARG A 294 3.10 -20.73 -5.18
CA ARG A 294 2.07 -20.80 -6.22
C ARG A 294 2.01 -22.17 -6.84
N ARG A 295 0.80 -22.54 -7.22
CA ARG A 295 0.52 -23.77 -7.95
C ARG A 295 -0.44 -23.49 -9.10
N GLU A 296 -0.22 -24.18 -10.20
CA GLU A 296 -1.14 -24.19 -11.32
C GLU A 296 -2.25 -25.22 -11.05
N VAL A 297 -3.50 -24.80 -11.18
CA VAL A 297 -4.68 -25.67 -11.11
C VAL A 297 -5.39 -25.64 -12.47
N PRO A 298 -5.55 -26.78 -13.16
CA PRO A 298 -6.27 -26.84 -14.42
C PRO A 298 -7.69 -26.27 -14.28
N PHE A 299 -8.16 -25.55 -15.30
CA PHE A 299 -9.56 -25.11 -15.33
C PHE A 299 -10.53 -26.29 -15.49
N TYR A 300 -10.08 -27.36 -16.16
CA TYR A 300 -10.92 -28.48 -16.55
C TYR A 300 -10.18 -29.83 -16.40
N ASP A 301 -10.94 -30.89 -16.13
CA ASP A 301 -10.58 -32.30 -16.26
C ASP A 301 -11.62 -33.03 -17.12
N ASP A 302 -11.49 -34.35 -17.27
CA ASP A 302 -12.43 -35.18 -18.05
C ASP A 302 -13.88 -35.14 -17.53
N ARG A 303 -14.12 -34.60 -16.33
CA ARG A 303 -15.43 -34.49 -15.68
C ARG A 303 -15.98 -33.06 -15.70
N GLY A 304 -15.23 -32.07 -16.18
CA GLY A 304 -15.67 -30.68 -16.31
C GLY A 304 -14.77 -29.70 -15.56
N ALA A 305 -15.35 -28.62 -15.03
CA ALA A 305 -14.60 -27.61 -14.27
C ALA A 305 -14.01 -28.22 -12.99
N VAL A 306 -12.75 -27.91 -12.70
CA VAL A 306 -12.03 -28.48 -11.55
C VAL A 306 -12.03 -27.53 -10.37
N GLY A 307 -12.53 -28.03 -9.24
CA GLY A 307 -12.21 -27.55 -7.89
C GLY A 307 -11.54 -28.66 -7.09
N THR A 308 -10.60 -28.33 -6.23
CA THR A 308 -9.98 -29.29 -5.31
C THR A 308 -10.48 -29.03 -3.89
N ALA A 309 -10.45 -30.04 -3.02
CA ALA A 309 -10.88 -29.89 -1.62
C ALA A 309 -10.11 -28.76 -0.89
N ASP A 310 -8.90 -28.47 -1.35
CA ASP A 310 -7.96 -27.53 -0.76
C ASP A 310 -8.06 -26.12 -1.37
N THR A 311 -8.87 -25.92 -2.41
CA THR A 311 -8.98 -24.62 -3.08
C THR A 311 -10.21 -23.85 -2.65
N GLY A 312 -9.94 -22.61 -2.21
CA GLY A 312 -10.90 -21.57 -1.90
C GLY A 312 -10.49 -20.25 -2.55
N PHE A 313 -10.93 -19.15 -1.97
CA PHE A 313 -10.59 -17.81 -2.47
C PHE A 313 -10.88 -16.74 -1.41
N ARG A 314 -10.26 -15.58 -1.61
CA ARG A 314 -10.66 -14.32 -0.99
C ARG A 314 -10.95 -13.29 -2.08
N LEU A 315 -11.51 -12.16 -1.66
CA LEU A 315 -12.01 -11.13 -2.56
C LEU A 315 -11.25 -9.82 -2.41
N LEU A 316 -11.34 -8.98 -3.42
CA LEU A 316 -10.83 -7.62 -3.42
C LEU A 316 -11.91 -6.69 -3.96
N LEU A 317 -12.08 -5.53 -3.32
CA LEU A 317 -12.93 -4.45 -3.82
C LEU A 317 -12.12 -3.55 -4.75
N ALA A 318 -12.67 -3.28 -5.92
CA ALA A 318 -12.07 -2.44 -6.93
C ALA A 318 -13.10 -1.46 -7.53
N ALA A 319 -12.61 -0.46 -8.24
CA ALA A 319 -13.42 0.44 -9.04
C ALA A 319 -12.88 0.50 -10.48
N PRO A 320 -13.70 0.85 -11.48
CA PRO A 320 -13.20 1.12 -12.83
C PRO A 320 -12.11 2.20 -12.79
N VAL A 321 -11.06 2.04 -13.60
CA VAL A 321 -9.95 3.00 -13.65
C VAL A 321 -10.36 4.33 -14.30
N LEU A 322 -11.24 4.25 -15.31
CA LEU A 322 -11.78 5.40 -16.04
C LEU A 322 -13.24 5.60 -15.62
N THR A 323 -13.44 6.32 -14.53
CA THR A 323 -14.73 6.52 -13.84
C THR A 323 -15.61 7.60 -14.48
N SER A 324 -14.99 8.65 -15.03
CA SER A 324 -15.68 9.84 -15.56
C SER A 324 -14.89 10.49 -16.69
N ASN A 325 -15.51 11.44 -17.42
CA ASN A 325 -14.81 12.26 -18.41
C ASN A 325 -13.69 13.10 -17.78
N GLU A 326 -13.92 13.62 -16.57
CA GLU A 326 -12.91 14.36 -15.81
C GLU A 326 -11.71 13.48 -15.47
N ARG A 327 -11.96 12.23 -15.03
CA ARG A 327 -10.90 11.25 -14.80
C ARG A 327 -10.12 10.91 -16.07
N ILE A 328 -10.80 10.76 -17.20
CA ILE A 328 -10.16 10.53 -18.50
C ILE A 328 -9.28 11.73 -18.89
N ASP A 329 -9.75 12.95 -18.65
CA ASP A 329 -8.96 14.16 -18.87
C ASP A 329 -7.75 14.24 -17.96
N ALA A 330 -7.90 13.93 -16.67
CA ALA A 330 -6.80 13.88 -15.71
C ALA A 330 -5.73 12.84 -16.11
N VAL A 331 -6.13 11.63 -16.50
CA VAL A 331 -5.21 10.58 -17.00
C VAL A 331 -4.47 11.06 -18.25
N ARG A 332 -5.17 11.71 -19.18
CA ARG A 332 -4.58 12.21 -20.42
C ARG A 332 -3.59 13.35 -20.19
N VAL A 333 -3.93 14.27 -19.28
CA VAL A 333 -3.01 15.34 -18.86
C VAL A 333 -1.79 14.74 -18.15
N ALA A 334 -1.98 13.78 -17.26
CA ALA A 334 -0.88 13.08 -16.59
C ALA A 334 0.03 12.35 -17.60
N TRP A 335 -0.55 11.69 -18.61
CA TRP A 335 0.19 11.04 -19.68
C TRP A 335 0.99 12.02 -20.54
N GLU A 336 0.40 13.15 -20.93
CA GLU A 336 1.10 14.19 -21.71
C GLU A 336 2.26 14.84 -20.92
N ARG A 337 2.22 14.74 -19.59
CA ARG A 337 3.24 15.24 -18.65
C ARG A 337 4.15 14.15 -18.08
N LEU A 338 4.02 12.90 -18.51
CA LEU A 338 4.83 11.83 -17.97
C LEU A 338 6.32 12.11 -18.24
N GLY A 339 7.15 12.10 -17.20
CA GLY A 339 8.55 12.49 -17.31
C GLY A 339 8.80 14.00 -17.50
N SER A 340 7.79 14.85 -17.26
CA SER A 340 7.99 16.26 -16.92
C SER A 340 8.04 16.42 -15.39
N ASP A 341 8.84 17.36 -14.91
CA ASP A 341 9.21 17.62 -13.51
C ASP A 341 8.21 17.11 -12.44
N VAL A 342 8.62 16.06 -11.70
CA VAL A 342 7.83 15.24 -10.76
C VAL A 342 7.64 15.93 -9.39
N ALA A 343 8.32 17.05 -9.15
CA ALA A 343 8.35 17.71 -7.85
C ALA A 343 7.09 18.54 -7.52
N ARG A 344 6.16 18.72 -8.47
CA ARG A 344 4.98 19.55 -8.25
C ARG A 344 3.81 18.68 -7.76
N PRO A 345 3.19 19.03 -6.60
CA PRO A 345 1.87 18.53 -6.27
C PRO A 345 0.95 18.72 -7.48
N GLN A 346 0.06 17.76 -7.73
CA GLN A 346 -0.92 17.91 -8.81
C GLN A 346 -1.75 19.17 -8.57
N GLU A 347 -1.45 20.23 -9.31
CA GLU A 347 -2.26 21.45 -9.30
C GLU A 347 -3.70 21.04 -9.63
N THR A 348 -4.64 21.45 -8.78
CA THR A 348 -6.07 21.25 -9.00
C THR A 348 -6.69 22.63 -9.20
N PRO A 349 -7.23 22.95 -10.40
CA PRO A 349 -7.43 22.07 -11.55
C PRO A 349 -6.12 21.71 -12.28
N PRO A 350 -6.08 20.56 -13.00
CA PRO A 350 -4.90 20.12 -13.72
C PRO A 350 -4.43 21.22 -14.70
N PRO A 351 -3.13 21.51 -14.78
CA PRO A 351 -2.68 22.64 -15.58
C PRO A 351 -2.99 22.39 -17.05
N PRO A 352 -3.28 23.44 -17.85
CA PRO A 352 -3.72 23.30 -19.23
C PRO A 352 -2.67 22.56 -20.07
N ARG A 353 -3.13 21.90 -21.13
CA ARG A 353 -2.24 21.13 -22.01
C ARG A 353 -1.21 22.04 -22.69
N PRO A 354 0.01 21.55 -22.97
CA PRO A 354 1.04 22.35 -23.61
C PRO A 354 0.59 22.83 -25.00
N VAL A 355 0.71 24.13 -25.23
CA VAL A 355 0.45 24.77 -26.53
C VAL A 355 1.72 25.48 -26.95
N LEU A 356 2.05 25.41 -28.24
CA LEU A 356 3.24 26.05 -28.78
C LEU A 356 3.20 27.56 -28.52
N SER A 357 4.30 28.11 -28.04
CA SER A 357 4.44 29.52 -27.69
C SER A 357 5.71 30.11 -28.32
N ASP A 358 5.84 31.44 -28.32
CA ASP A 358 7.01 32.13 -28.88
C ASP A 358 8.31 31.82 -28.12
N ARG A 359 8.21 31.34 -26.87
CA ARG A 359 9.34 30.85 -26.09
C ARG A 359 9.23 29.33 -25.94
N PRO A 360 10.32 28.58 -26.19
CA PRO A 360 10.30 27.14 -25.96
C PRO A 360 10.11 26.85 -24.48
N PHE A 361 9.43 25.75 -24.16
CA PHE A 361 9.37 25.24 -22.80
C PHE A 361 10.77 24.81 -22.36
N GLU A 362 11.14 25.09 -21.11
CA GLU A 362 12.38 24.58 -20.52
C GLU A 362 12.33 23.05 -20.36
N ASP A 363 11.15 22.50 -20.12
CA ASP A 363 10.92 21.06 -20.06
C ASP A 363 10.78 20.47 -21.49
N PRO A 364 11.68 19.55 -21.89
CA PRO A 364 11.69 19.00 -23.24
C PRO A 364 10.46 18.13 -23.54
N VAL A 365 9.82 17.51 -22.55
CA VAL A 365 8.59 16.74 -22.73
C VAL A 365 7.43 17.67 -23.07
N LEU A 366 7.32 18.82 -22.38
CA LEU A 366 6.31 19.82 -22.67
C LEU A 366 6.51 20.45 -24.06
N GLU A 367 7.75 20.79 -24.41
CA GLU A 367 8.10 21.33 -25.74
C GLU A 367 7.75 20.34 -26.86
N LEU A 368 8.19 19.08 -26.74
CA LEU A 368 7.90 18.05 -27.74
C LEU A 368 6.40 17.77 -27.86
N THR A 369 5.65 17.86 -26.75
CA THR A 369 4.19 17.74 -26.76
C THR A 369 3.54 18.89 -27.52
N ALA A 370 3.95 20.13 -27.27
CA ALA A 370 3.46 21.30 -27.98
C ALA A 370 3.78 21.24 -29.48
N LEU A 371 5.02 20.88 -29.84
CA LEU A 371 5.47 20.73 -31.23
C LEU A 371 4.71 19.62 -31.98
N ALA A 372 4.53 18.45 -31.36
CA ALA A 372 3.80 17.34 -31.96
C ALA A 372 2.34 17.70 -32.26
N ARG A 373 1.71 18.51 -31.40
CA ARG A 373 0.33 18.98 -31.57
C ARG A 373 0.21 20.05 -32.65
N ALA A 374 1.18 20.95 -32.75
CA ALA A 374 1.21 22.01 -33.76
C ALA A 374 1.59 21.49 -35.15
N SER A 375 2.22 20.30 -35.24
CA SER A 375 2.66 19.72 -36.50
C SER A 375 1.47 19.32 -37.40
N GLY A 376 1.40 19.93 -38.58
CA GLY A 376 0.44 19.57 -39.63
C GLY A 376 0.82 18.35 -40.47
N GLU A 377 2.07 17.87 -40.35
CA GLU A 377 2.57 16.72 -41.11
C GLU A 377 2.50 15.42 -40.28
N PRO A 378 1.76 14.39 -40.74
CA PRO A 378 1.57 13.15 -39.97
C PRO A 378 2.87 12.45 -39.58
N GLU A 379 3.86 12.44 -40.48
CA GLU A 379 5.15 11.78 -40.23
C GLU A 379 5.98 12.53 -39.18
N MET A 380 6.03 13.86 -39.27
CA MET A 380 6.73 14.70 -38.29
C MET A 380 6.09 14.55 -36.91
N LYS A 381 4.75 14.58 -36.83
CA LYS A 381 4.01 14.32 -35.59
C LYS A 381 4.40 12.98 -34.97
N GLN A 382 4.41 11.88 -35.73
CA GLN A 382 4.81 10.57 -35.21
C GLN A 382 6.27 10.50 -34.76
N ARG A 383 7.18 11.22 -35.43
CA ARG A 383 8.59 11.31 -35.03
C ARG A 383 8.73 12.07 -33.70
N LEU A 384 8.03 13.19 -33.54
CA LEU A 384 8.00 13.97 -32.31
C LEU A 384 7.35 13.21 -31.15
N GLU A 385 6.25 12.48 -31.39
CA GLU A 385 5.60 11.64 -30.37
C GLU A 385 6.51 10.49 -29.90
N ARG A 386 7.25 9.86 -30.82
CA ARG A 386 8.26 8.85 -30.47
C ARG A 386 9.41 9.44 -29.66
N LEU A 387 9.94 10.58 -30.08
CA LEU A 387 11.00 11.27 -29.35
C LEU A 387 10.55 11.67 -27.96
N ARG A 388 9.34 12.24 -27.84
CA ARG A 388 8.71 12.56 -26.55
C ARG A 388 8.64 11.33 -25.67
N SER A 389 8.19 10.18 -26.18
CA SER A 389 8.09 8.95 -25.40
C SER A 389 9.45 8.48 -24.85
N VAL A 390 10.52 8.61 -25.64
CA VAL A 390 11.89 8.24 -25.22
C VAL A 390 12.43 9.19 -24.16
N VAL A 391 12.23 10.51 -24.35
CA VAL A 391 12.63 11.53 -23.38
C VAL A 391 11.85 11.37 -22.08
N ALA A 392 10.53 11.26 -22.16
CA ALA A 392 9.64 11.03 -21.02
C ALA A 392 10.07 9.82 -20.19
N GLY A 393 10.27 8.65 -20.80
CA GLY A 393 10.70 7.45 -20.09
C GLY A 393 12.13 7.51 -19.52
N THR A 394 12.99 8.36 -20.07
CA THR A 394 14.33 8.60 -19.52
C THR A 394 14.26 9.55 -18.32
N ASN A 395 13.53 10.65 -18.46
CA ASN A 395 13.30 11.62 -17.40
C ASN A 395 12.58 10.99 -16.21
N GLN A 396 11.55 10.18 -16.46
CA GLN A 396 10.81 9.48 -15.41
C GLN A 396 11.74 8.64 -14.53
N ARG A 397 12.57 7.78 -15.13
CA ARG A 397 13.55 6.96 -14.39
C ARG A 397 14.54 7.82 -13.61
N LEU A 398 14.99 8.94 -14.19
CA LEU A 398 15.87 9.89 -13.51
C LEU A 398 15.19 10.54 -12.30
N TYR A 399 13.94 10.99 -12.45
CA TYR A 399 13.18 11.62 -11.38
C TYR A 399 12.84 10.63 -10.27
N GLU A 400 12.43 9.41 -10.60
CA GLU A 400 12.22 8.34 -9.62
C GLU A 400 13.51 7.99 -8.86
N GLN A 401 14.64 7.94 -9.55
CA GLN A 401 15.94 7.73 -8.90
C GLN A 401 16.32 8.91 -7.99
N ARG A 402 16.03 10.15 -8.41
CA ARG A 402 16.25 11.36 -7.59
C ARG A 402 15.36 11.37 -6.36
N ALA A 403 14.07 11.06 -6.50
CA ALA A 403 13.11 10.93 -5.41
C ALA A 403 13.57 9.90 -4.38
N ARG A 404 13.94 8.69 -4.82
CA ARG A 404 14.53 7.66 -3.94
C ARG A 404 15.80 8.17 -3.24
N SER A 405 16.69 8.83 -3.97
CA SER A 405 17.94 9.36 -3.41
C SER A 405 17.69 10.48 -2.38
N ALA A 406 16.67 11.32 -2.58
CA ALA A 406 16.25 12.36 -1.67
C ALA A 406 15.68 11.75 -0.38
N ARG A 407 14.81 10.74 -0.50
CA ARG A 407 14.29 9.99 0.65
C ARG A 407 15.40 9.36 1.48
N GLU A 408 16.37 8.71 0.84
CA GLU A 408 17.49 8.09 1.55
C GLU A 408 18.42 9.12 2.19
N ALA A 409 18.62 10.29 1.57
CA ALA A 409 19.35 11.39 2.19
C ALA A 409 18.64 11.92 3.44
N LEU A 410 17.30 12.05 3.41
CA LEU A 410 16.48 12.44 4.55
C LEU A 410 16.56 11.40 5.67
N ARG A 411 16.45 10.09 5.35
CA ARG A 411 16.63 9.01 6.34
C ARG A 411 18.00 9.06 6.99
N PHE A 412 19.06 9.18 6.19
CA PHE A 412 20.43 9.21 6.69
C PHE A 412 20.68 10.44 7.57
N GLY A 413 20.24 11.62 7.13
CA GLY A 413 20.32 12.85 7.91
C GLY A 413 19.52 12.76 9.22
N GLY A 414 18.31 12.21 9.16
CA GLY A 414 17.49 11.94 10.34
C GLY A 414 18.20 11.00 11.34
N LEU A 415 18.78 9.90 10.87
CA LEU A 415 19.54 8.97 11.72
C LEU A 415 20.75 9.65 12.37
N LEU A 416 21.49 10.49 11.62
CA LEU A 416 22.59 11.26 12.19
C LEU A 416 22.10 12.25 13.24
N CYS A 417 20.96 12.92 13.01
CA CYS A 417 20.36 13.84 13.97
C CYS A 417 19.91 13.13 15.26
N GLU A 418 19.30 11.94 15.13
CA GLU A 418 18.93 11.08 16.26
C GLU A 418 20.16 10.65 17.06
N LYS A 419 21.21 10.17 16.37
CA LYS A 419 22.49 9.83 16.97
C LYS A 419 23.10 11.00 17.75
N LEU A 420 23.16 12.19 17.14
CA LEU A 420 23.68 13.40 17.79
C LEU A 420 22.87 13.79 19.03
N SER A 421 21.55 13.63 18.98
CA SER A 421 20.68 13.88 20.12
C SER A 421 21.00 12.92 21.28
N VAL A 422 21.13 11.63 20.99
CA VAL A 422 21.48 10.59 21.98
C VAL A 422 22.87 10.83 22.59
N GLU A 423 23.88 11.07 21.74
CA GLU A 423 25.26 11.29 22.17
C GLU A 423 25.39 12.55 23.02
N GLY A 424 24.76 13.65 22.59
CA GLY A 424 24.74 14.90 23.35
C GLY A 424 24.19 14.71 24.77
N TYR A 425 23.06 14.00 24.90
CA TYR A 425 22.48 13.67 26.20
C TYR A 425 23.42 12.81 27.07
N ASN A 426 24.03 11.78 26.50
CA ASN A 426 24.93 10.89 27.24
C ASN A 426 26.20 11.61 27.71
N ILE A 427 26.74 12.52 26.89
CA ILE A 427 27.90 13.34 27.24
C ILE A 427 27.58 14.34 28.35
N ASP A 428 26.39 14.95 28.36
CA ASP A 428 25.96 15.81 29.47
C ASP A 428 25.92 15.03 30.80
N LEU A 429 25.39 13.80 30.75
CA LEU A 429 25.33 12.92 31.92
C LEU A 429 26.73 12.55 32.41
N LEU A 430 27.64 12.23 31.48
CA LEU A 430 29.04 11.94 31.78
C LEU A 430 29.75 13.16 32.39
N ARG A 431 29.51 14.35 31.84
CA ARG A 431 30.05 15.62 32.33
C ARG A 431 29.55 15.93 33.75
N ARG A 432 28.25 15.77 34.00
CA ARG A 432 27.69 15.91 35.35
C ARG A 432 28.27 14.91 36.34
N ARG A 433 28.51 13.66 35.91
CA ARG A 433 29.17 12.63 36.75
C ARG A 433 30.62 12.99 37.04
N PHE A 434 31.34 13.56 36.08
CA PHE A 434 32.69 14.05 36.27
C PHE A 434 32.73 15.23 37.25
N ASP A 435 31.82 16.20 37.12
CA ASP A 435 31.72 17.33 38.04
C ASP A 435 31.40 16.88 39.47
N LEU A 436 30.43 15.99 39.65
CA LEU A 436 30.14 15.38 40.96
C LEU A 436 31.33 14.58 41.52
N CYS A 437 32.15 13.97 40.66
CA CYS A 437 33.37 13.28 41.10
C CYS A 437 34.35 14.28 41.71
N LYS A 438 34.59 15.41 41.04
CA LYS A 438 35.46 16.49 41.52
C LYS A 438 34.93 17.20 42.77
N GLU A 439 33.62 17.20 42.99
CA GLU A 439 33.03 17.76 44.20
C GLU A 439 33.20 16.85 45.42
N ASN A 440 33.15 15.53 45.23
CA ASN A 440 33.22 14.54 46.31
C ASN A 440 34.64 14.01 46.56
N GLU A 441 35.50 14.05 45.56
CA GLU A 441 36.86 13.53 45.55
C GLU A 441 37.83 14.59 44.99
N ASP A 442 39.14 14.31 45.02
CA ASP A 442 40.14 15.15 44.32
C ASP A 442 40.11 14.91 42.80
N ALA A 443 40.42 15.94 41.99
CA ALA A 443 40.45 15.82 40.53
C ALA A 443 41.45 14.76 40.03
N GLU A 444 42.53 14.51 40.76
CA GLU A 444 43.55 13.49 40.49
C GLU A 444 43.15 12.09 41.00
N HIS A 445 42.00 11.96 41.67
CA HIS A 445 41.49 10.67 42.09
C HIS A 445 41.34 9.75 40.85
N PRO A 446 41.80 8.48 40.88
CA PRO A 446 41.81 7.60 39.71
C PRO A 446 40.45 7.40 39.04
N ARG A 447 39.35 7.63 39.77
CA ARG A 447 38.00 7.64 39.21
C ARG A 447 37.72 8.91 38.39
N CYS A 448 38.08 10.08 38.89
CA CYS A 448 37.83 11.34 38.20
C CYS A 448 38.74 11.48 36.97
N ARG A 449 39.99 10.99 37.04
CA ARG A 449 40.88 10.90 35.86
C ARG A 449 40.29 10.04 34.74
N ARG A 450 39.78 8.84 35.06
CA ARG A 450 39.09 7.99 34.07
C ARG A 450 37.87 8.67 33.45
N LEU A 451 37.07 9.35 34.25
CA LEU A 451 35.92 10.11 33.76
C LEU A 451 36.33 11.28 32.85
N ALA A 452 37.45 11.95 33.15
CA ALA A 452 38.00 13.00 32.31
C ALA A 452 38.49 12.45 30.96
N GLU A 453 39.19 11.31 30.97
CA GLU A 453 39.65 10.62 29.76
C GLU A 453 38.47 10.16 28.89
N ASP A 454 37.44 9.57 29.50
CA ASP A 454 36.22 9.18 28.81
C ASP A 454 35.49 10.39 28.22
N LEU A 455 35.32 11.47 28.99
CA LEU A 455 34.66 12.68 28.54
C LEU A 455 35.41 13.32 27.37
N ALA A 456 36.73 13.44 27.44
CA ALA A 456 37.55 14.01 26.37
C ALA A 456 37.48 13.17 25.08
N ARG A 457 37.48 11.84 25.21
CA ARG A 457 37.32 10.93 24.07
C ARG A 457 35.93 11.08 23.44
N ASP A 458 34.88 11.07 24.25
CA ASP A 458 33.50 11.09 23.76
C ASP A 458 33.14 12.49 23.18
N ASP A 459 33.64 13.58 23.77
CA ASP A 459 33.53 14.94 23.21
C ASP A 459 34.20 15.05 21.82
N ALA A 460 35.38 14.43 21.64
CA ALA A 460 36.06 14.42 20.34
C ALA A 460 35.30 13.62 19.28
N VAL A 461 34.69 12.49 19.66
CA VAL A 461 33.83 11.70 18.78
C VAL A 461 32.57 12.49 18.41
N LEU A 462 31.96 13.18 19.37
CA LEU A 462 30.80 14.02 19.13
C LEU A 462 31.12 15.16 18.15
N ASP A 463 32.23 15.88 18.33
CA ASP A 463 32.64 16.95 17.39
C ASP A 463 32.83 16.41 15.96
N ALA A 464 33.43 15.22 15.82
CA ALA A 464 33.55 14.55 14.53
C ALA A 464 32.17 14.20 13.92
N ASN A 465 31.23 13.69 14.72
CA ASN A 465 29.87 13.38 14.26
C ASN A 465 29.08 14.65 13.89
N ILE A 466 29.26 15.76 14.62
CA ILE A 466 28.70 17.07 14.28
C ILE A 466 29.24 17.53 12.92
N GLY A 467 30.53 17.30 12.67
CA GLY A 467 31.16 17.52 11.36
C GLY A 467 30.48 16.74 10.25
N VAL A 468 30.32 15.42 10.41
CA VAL A 468 29.67 14.53 9.43
C VAL A 468 28.22 14.96 9.15
N TYR A 469 27.48 15.35 10.19
CA TYR A 469 26.11 15.82 10.06
C TYR A 469 26.03 17.15 9.29
N ALA A 470 26.85 18.14 9.65
CA ALA A 470 26.91 19.42 8.94
C ALA A 470 27.28 19.23 7.45
N ASP A 471 28.24 18.36 7.19
CA ASP A 471 28.63 17.95 5.85
C ASP A 471 27.46 17.34 5.06
N SER A 472 26.63 16.50 5.70
CA SER A 472 25.45 15.91 5.07
C SER A 472 24.40 16.96 4.71
N ILE A 473 24.19 17.97 5.56
CA ILE A 473 23.29 19.11 5.28
C ILE A 473 23.77 19.84 4.02
N VAL A 474 25.05 20.21 3.99
CA VAL A 474 25.65 20.96 2.87
C VAL A 474 25.59 20.16 1.58
N ARG A 475 25.96 18.87 1.62
CA ARG A 475 25.95 18.00 0.44
C ARG A 475 24.53 17.77 -0.08
N THR A 476 23.54 17.58 0.79
CA THR A 476 22.15 17.43 0.38
C THR A 476 21.66 18.72 -0.29
N ALA A 477 21.90 19.89 0.28
CA ALA A 477 21.51 21.17 -0.34
C ALA A 477 22.19 21.42 -1.70
N GLN A 478 23.47 21.03 -1.85
CA GLN A 478 24.20 21.14 -3.13
C GLN A 478 23.70 20.15 -4.19
N THR A 479 23.12 19.02 -3.77
CA THR A 479 22.56 18.01 -4.68
C THR A 479 21.17 18.43 -5.19
N TYR A 480 20.42 19.17 -4.37
CA TYR A 480 19.06 19.66 -4.67
C TYR A 480 18.96 21.20 -4.61
N PRO A 481 19.79 21.97 -5.34
CA PRO A 481 19.86 23.42 -5.20
C PRO A 481 18.62 24.15 -5.71
N ASP A 482 18.01 23.63 -6.78
CA ASP A 482 16.85 24.23 -7.47
C ASP A 482 15.53 23.48 -7.18
N ASP A 483 15.59 22.44 -6.36
CA ASP A 483 14.49 21.47 -6.20
C ASP A 483 14.38 20.97 -4.75
N LEU A 484 14.20 21.92 -3.82
CA LEU A 484 13.84 21.60 -2.43
C LEU A 484 12.42 21.01 -2.33
N ALA A 485 11.62 21.12 -3.39
CA ALA A 485 10.27 20.55 -3.45
C ALA A 485 10.30 19.02 -3.44
N VAL A 486 11.25 18.38 -4.14
CA VAL A 486 11.46 16.93 -4.04
C VAL A 486 11.77 16.50 -2.60
N LEU A 487 12.64 17.22 -1.88
CA LEU A 487 12.93 16.88 -0.48
C LEU A 487 11.69 16.99 0.41
N ALA A 488 10.86 18.02 0.21
CA ALA A 488 9.64 18.18 0.98
C ALA A 488 8.60 17.07 0.68
N ALA A 489 8.42 16.71 -0.59
CA ALA A 489 7.52 15.63 -1.00
C ALA A 489 7.98 14.27 -0.45
N GLU A 490 9.27 13.97 -0.56
CA GLU A 490 9.85 12.73 -0.05
C GLU A 490 9.88 12.65 1.48
N LEU A 491 9.95 13.80 2.17
CA LEU A 491 9.80 13.86 3.62
C LEU A 491 8.40 13.44 4.05
N GLY A 492 7.34 13.94 3.39
CA GLY A 492 5.96 13.51 3.67
C GLY A 492 5.80 12.01 3.53
N GLY A 493 6.25 11.46 2.39
CA GLY A 493 6.21 10.01 2.16
C GLY A 493 7.03 9.19 3.17
N LEU A 494 8.16 9.71 3.65
CA LEU A 494 8.96 9.06 4.69
C LEU A 494 8.27 9.08 6.06
N THR A 495 7.68 10.21 6.45
CA THR A 495 6.94 10.35 7.71
C THR A 495 5.74 9.38 7.74
N ASP A 496 4.99 9.29 6.64
CA ASP A 496 3.87 8.35 6.53
C ASP A 496 4.32 6.90 6.59
N GLU A 497 5.43 6.57 5.95
CA GLU A 497 6.03 5.24 6.01
C GLU A 497 6.43 4.87 7.44
N LEU A 498 7.08 5.79 8.17
CA LEU A 498 7.46 5.58 9.57
C LEU A 498 6.23 5.38 10.45
N ALA A 499 5.20 6.23 10.31
CA ALA A 499 3.96 6.13 11.08
C ALA A 499 3.23 4.80 10.81
N THR A 500 3.11 4.42 9.52
CA THR A 500 2.44 3.20 9.07
C THR A 500 3.08 1.94 9.65
N ARG A 501 4.40 1.96 9.88
CA ARG A 501 5.20 0.87 10.45
C ARG A 501 5.38 0.94 11.97
N GLY A 502 4.74 1.89 12.66
CA GLY A 502 4.82 2.03 14.11
C GLY A 502 6.08 2.76 14.62
N TYR A 503 6.80 3.45 13.75
CA TYR A 503 7.99 4.25 14.06
C TYR A 503 7.74 5.77 13.97
N GLY A 504 6.48 6.21 14.10
CA GLY A 504 6.09 7.61 13.89
C GLY A 504 6.85 8.62 14.76
N GLU A 505 7.25 8.23 15.97
CA GLU A 505 8.05 9.08 16.86
C GLU A 505 9.43 9.46 16.28
N LEU A 506 9.96 8.69 15.32
CA LEU A 506 11.24 8.98 14.67
C LEU A 506 11.14 10.04 13.57
N ALA A 507 9.93 10.43 13.14
CA ALA A 507 9.75 11.38 12.03
C ALA A 507 10.30 12.78 12.34
N VAL A 508 10.39 13.16 13.61
CA VAL A 508 10.90 14.46 14.06
C VAL A 508 12.36 14.73 13.63
N TYR A 509 13.16 13.67 13.44
CA TYR A 509 14.57 13.78 13.08
C TYR A 509 14.79 14.11 11.59
N PRO A 510 14.24 13.37 10.60
CA PRO A 510 14.33 13.76 9.21
C PRO A 510 13.63 15.11 8.94
N GLU A 511 12.56 15.46 9.67
CA GLU A 511 11.94 16.79 9.61
C GLU A 511 12.91 17.90 10.05
N ARG A 512 13.63 17.69 11.16
CA ARG A 512 14.66 18.62 11.63
C ARG A 512 15.81 18.76 10.64
N PHE A 513 16.28 17.64 10.11
CA PHE A 513 17.34 17.63 9.10
C PHE A 513 16.92 18.39 7.84
N HIS A 514 15.72 18.13 7.31
CA HIS A 514 15.16 18.85 6.16
C HIS A 514 15.09 20.36 6.41
N ALA A 515 14.59 20.79 7.56
CA ALA A 515 14.53 22.22 7.90
C ALA A 515 15.92 22.88 7.86
N GLN A 516 16.95 22.20 8.39
CA GLN A 516 18.32 22.71 8.38
C GLN A 516 18.94 22.73 6.98
N VAL A 517 18.61 21.76 6.12
CA VAL A 517 18.98 21.77 4.69
C VAL A 517 18.36 22.97 3.97
N VAL A 518 17.07 23.23 4.18
CA VAL A 518 16.35 24.38 3.58
C VAL A 518 16.96 25.70 4.06
N ASP A 519 17.24 25.84 5.35
CA ASP A 519 17.85 27.04 5.92
C ASP A 519 19.25 27.29 5.36
N TYR A 520 20.07 26.24 5.21
CA TYR A 520 21.38 26.35 4.57
C TYR A 520 21.26 26.71 3.09
N ALA A 521 20.37 26.06 2.33
CA ALA A 521 20.18 26.35 0.91
C ALA A 521 19.80 27.82 0.64
N ARG A 522 19.05 28.44 1.56
CA ARG A 522 18.67 29.86 1.47
C ARG A 522 19.77 30.82 1.91
N SER A 523 20.48 30.49 2.98
CA SER A 523 21.42 31.42 3.62
C SER A 523 22.88 31.26 3.18
N GLY A 524 23.27 30.07 2.72
CA GLY A 524 24.65 29.67 2.48
C GLY A 524 25.52 29.59 3.75
N ALA A 525 24.93 29.78 4.94
CA ALA A 525 25.67 29.91 6.19
C ALA A 525 25.77 28.56 6.94
N VAL A 526 27.00 28.15 7.26
CA VAL A 526 27.25 26.93 8.03
C VAL A 526 27.08 27.21 9.53
N ALA A 527 26.12 26.54 10.19
CA ALA A 527 25.76 26.76 11.59
C ALA A 527 25.86 25.47 12.43
N ARG A 528 27.05 24.84 12.47
CA ARG A 528 27.28 23.50 13.07
C ARG A 528 26.74 23.36 14.50
N VAL A 529 27.00 24.37 15.34
CA VAL A 529 26.57 24.35 16.75
C VAL A 529 25.05 24.41 16.86
N ASP A 530 24.41 25.32 16.14
CA ASP A 530 22.95 25.50 16.18
C ASP A 530 22.24 24.28 15.59
N TRP A 531 22.78 23.68 14.52
CA TRP A 531 22.23 22.46 13.94
C TRP A 531 22.26 21.28 14.91
N PHE A 532 23.38 21.12 15.62
CA PHE A 532 23.52 20.14 16.70
C PHE A 532 22.53 20.39 17.85
N GLN A 533 22.39 21.64 18.32
CA GLN A 533 21.43 21.96 19.37
C GLN A 533 19.99 21.70 18.90
N GLY A 534 19.68 21.94 17.62
CA GLY A 534 18.37 21.63 17.04
C GLY A 534 18.03 20.13 17.07
N CYS A 535 19.02 19.26 16.89
CA CYS A 535 18.85 17.80 17.05
C CYS A 535 18.68 17.39 18.52
N ARG A 536 19.49 17.96 19.42
CA ARG A 536 19.38 17.70 20.87
C ARG A 536 18.04 18.10 21.45
N ALA A 537 17.44 19.18 20.96
CA ALA A 537 16.15 19.67 21.45
C ALA A 537 14.96 18.74 21.15
N LEU A 538 15.16 17.67 20.36
CA LEU A 538 14.12 16.69 20.04
C LEU A 538 13.97 15.59 21.10
N ARG A 539 14.85 15.54 22.11
CA ARG A 539 14.88 14.50 23.14
C ARG A 539 14.54 15.02 24.52
#